data_AF-A0AAE3XEG5-F1
#
_entry.id   AF-A0AAE3XEG5-F1
#
_cell.length_a   1.000
_cell.length_b   1.000
_cell.length_c   1.000
_cell.angle_alpha   90.00
_cell.angle_beta   90.00
_cell.angle_gamma   90.00
#
_symmetry.space_group_name_H-M   'P 1'
#
loop_
_entity.id
_entity.type
_entity.pdbx_description
1 polymer ?
#
loop_
_entity_poly.entity_id
_entity_poly.type
_entity_poly.pdbx_seq_one_letter_code
_entity_poly.pdbx_strand_id
1 'polypeptide(L)'
;MITWFDALLVTLWAAVTALGARRGLGGLAWGLGGVAACFLANSLSGNAPVALIIGALIAVGVGTAVTHRIQNPLDQPWHLGAGALGGFALGGVLIATLALSFPLDVQVDARGSRGVYPSVSLPPALYTAVRGSALQNGLRGVWSGSSAVKTLLIPDQTRR
;
A
#
# COMPACT_ATOMS: atom_id res chain seq x y z
N MET A 1 14.90 -2.75 -16.37
CA MET A 1 15.50 -3.98 -15.78
C MET A 1 14.74 -4.27 -14.51
N ILE A 2 14.38 -5.52 -14.25
CA ILE A 2 13.75 -5.92 -12.97
C ILE A 2 14.86 -6.00 -11.93
N THR A 3 14.69 -5.31 -10.81
CA THR A 3 15.67 -5.34 -9.70
C THR A 3 15.27 -6.39 -8.65
N TRP A 4 16.18 -6.73 -7.73
CA TRP A 4 15.86 -7.62 -6.61
C TRP A 4 14.72 -7.04 -5.73
N PHE A 5 14.59 -5.72 -5.70
CA PHE A 5 13.50 -5.03 -5.01
C PHE A 5 12.15 -5.33 -5.67
N ASP A 6 12.07 -5.29 -7.00
CA ASP A 6 10.85 -5.69 -7.73
C ASP A 6 10.46 -7.14 -7.44
N ALA A 7 11.44 -8.04 -7.37
CA ALA A 7 11.19 -9.45 -7.04
C ALA A 7 10.57 -9.61 -5.64
N LEU A 8 11.10 -8.91 -4.63
CA LEU A 8 10.53 -8.92 -3.29
C LEU A 8 9.11 -8.36 -3.26
N LEU A 9 8.85 -7.25 -3.94
CA LEU A 9 7.50 -6.67 -4.02
C LEU A 9 6.50 -7.62 -4.69
N VAL A 10 6.88 -8.26 -5.80
CA VAL A 10 6.01 -9.23 -6.48
C VAL A 10 5.74 -10.46 -5.60
N THR A 11 6.75 -10.98 -4.89
CA THR A 11 6.53 -12.11 -3.97
C THR A 11 5.60 -11.75 -2.82
N LEU A 12 5.76 -10.55 -2.25
CA LEU A 12 4.85 -10.03 -1.24
C LEU A 12 3.43 -9.88 -1.79
N TRP A 13 3.29 -9.40 -3.03
CA TRP A 13 1.98 -9.27 -3.69
C TRP A 13 1.27 -10.60 -3.81
N ALA A 14 2.00 -11.60 -4.30
CA ALA A 14 1.51 -12.94 -4.51
C ALA A 14 1.12 -13.58 -3.18
N ALA A 15 1.93 -13.40 -2.13
CA ALA A 15 1.63 -13.90 -0.79
C ALA A 15 0.35 -13.30 -0.22
N VAL A 16 0.17 -11.97 -0.33
CA VAL A 16 -1.04 -11.28 0.15
C VAL A 16 -2.28 -11.69 -0.65
N THR A 17 -2.13 -11.85 -1.97
CA THR A 17 -3.20 -12.33 -2.85
C THR A 17 -3.62 -13.76 -2.51
N ALA A 18 -2.65 -14.65 -2.31
CA ALA A 18 -2.91 -16.04 -1.90
C ALA A 18 -3.55 -16.13 -0.51
N LEU A 19 -3.15 -15.27 0.43
CA LEU A 19 -3.76 -15.15 1.74
C LEU A 19 -5.23 -14.70 1.63
N GLY A 20 -5.51 -13.73 0.75
CA GLY A 20 -6.87 -13.31 0.43
C GLY A 20 -7.70 -14.45 -0.15
N ALA A 21 -7.16 -15.17 -1.13
CA ALA A 21 -7.82 -16.33 -1.75
C ALA A 21 -8.17 -17.41 -0.71
N ARG A 22 -7.24 -17.73 0.18
CA ARG A 22 -7.44 -18.71 1.27
C ARG A 22 -8.54 -18.30 2.26
N ARG A 23 -8.84 -17.01 2.37
CA ARG A 23 -9.90 -16.47 3.25
C ARG A 23 -11.26 -16.35 2.57
N GLY A 24 -11.37 -16.69 1.28
CA GLY A 24 -12.63 -16.63 0.54
C GLY A 24 -13.29 -15.25 0.61
N LEU A 25 -14.61 -15.21 0.88
CA LEU A 25 -15.33 -13.94 1.08
C LEU A 25 -14.77 -13.07 2.21
N GLY A 26 -14.22 -13.68 3.26
CA GLY A 26 -13.53 -12.97 4.33
C GLY A 26 -12.26 -12.27 3.84
N GLY A 27 -11.62 -12.78 2.80
CA GLY A 27 -10.47 -12.14 2.13
C GLY A 27 -10.84 -10.86 1.40
N LEU A 28 -12.04 -10.80 0.80
CA LEU A 28 -12.57 -9.60 0.15
C LEU A 28 -12.86 -8.50 1.19
N ALA A 29 -13.57 -8.88 2.26
CA ALA A 29 -13.86 -7.96 3.35
C ALA A 29 -12.60 -7.47 4.07
N TRP A 30 -11.62 -8.36 4.27
CA TRP A 30 -10.31 -7.99 4.81
C TRP A 30 -9.55 -7.03 3.90
N GLY A 31 -9.52 -7.32 2.59
CA GLY A 31 -8.85 -6.48 1.61
C GLY A 31 -9.45 -5.08 1.52
N LEU A 32 -10.75 -4.99 1.23
CA LEU A 32 -11.45 -3.71 1.12
C LEU A 32 -11.52 -2.96 2.45
N GLY A 33 -11.77 -3.68 3.55
CA GLY A 33 -11.80 -3.11 4.88
C GLY A 33 -10.45 -2.55 5.31
N GLY A 34 -9.35 -3.23 4.99
CA GLY A 34 -7.99 -2.74 5.24
C GLY A 34 -7.67 -1.49 4.41
N VAL A 35 -8.01 -1.48 3.12
CA VAL A 35 -7.81 -0.29 2.27
C VAL A 35 -8.63 0.90 2.78
N ALA A 36 -9.90 0.69 3.13
CA ALA A 36 -10.76 1.72 3.71
C ALA A 36 -10.24 2.21 5.07
N ALA A 37 -9.76 1.31 5.92
CA ALA A 37 -9.17 1.66 7.21
C ALA A 37 -7.91 2.52 7.03
N CYS A 38 -7.03 2.16 6.09
CA CYS A 38 -5.85 2.96 5.77
C CYS A 38 -6.24 4.35 5.24
N PHE A 39 -7.22 4.42 4.33
CA PHE A 39 -7.72 5.70 3.81
C PHE A 39 -8.26 6.58 4.94
N LEU A 40 -9.11 6.03 5.80
CA LEU A 40 -9.72 6.74 6.92
C LEU A 40 -8.67 7.17 7.95
N ALA A 41 -7.76 6.29 8.35
CA ALA A 41 -6.68 6.63 9.28
C ALA A 41 -5.82 7.79 8.76
N ASN A 42 -5.48 7.76 7.46
CA ASN A 42 -4.69 8.78 6.80
C ASN A 42 -5.45 10.10 6.59
N SER A 43 -6.77 10.06 6.38
CA SER A 43 -7.59 11.28 6.27
C SER A 43 -7.85 11.93 7.63
N LEU A 44 -8.16 11.13 8.65
CA LEU A 44 -8.63 11.61 9.95
C LEU A 44 -7.51 12.08 10.88
N SER A 45 -6.27 11.61 10.72
CA SER A 45 -5.18 12.01 11.64
C SER A 45 -3.91 12.44 10.91
N GLY A 46 -3.36 13.59 11.33
CA GLY A 46 -2.01 14.03 10.93
C GLY A 46 -0.89 13.48 11.81
N ASN A 47 -1.25 12.74 12.86
CA ASN A 47 -0.32 12.15 13.81
C ASN A 47 -0.30 10.63 13.61
N ALA A 48 0.83 10.10 13.15
CA ALA A 48 1.09 8.68 12.94
C ALA A 48 0.61 7.76 14.10
N PRO A 49 0.84 8.05 15.40
CA PRO A 49 0.37 7.17 16.47
C PRO A 49 -1.17 7.14 16.58
N VAL A 50 -1.85 8.25 16.27
CA VAL A 50 -3.32 8.33 16.31
C VAL A 50 -3.92 7.57 15.12
N ALA A 51 -3.32 7.70 13.92
CA ALA A 51 -3.68 6.88 12.76
C ALA A 51 -3.55 5.39 13.06
N LEU A 52 -2.49 4.99 13.77
CA LEU A 52 -2.26 3.59 14.13
C LEU A 52 -3.34 3.06 15.06
N ILE A 53 -3.73 3.83 16.09
CA ILE A 53 -4.80 3.44 17.02
C ILE A 53 -6.15 3.35 16.31
N ILE A 54 -6.49 4.36 15.50
CA ILE A 54 -7.75 4.37 14.73
C ILE A 54 -7.77 3.18 13.75
N GLY A 55 -6.66 2.95 13.03
CA GLY A 55 -6.51 1.82 12.13
C GLY A 55 -6.64 0.47 12.85
N ALA A 56 -6.04 0.32 14.03
CA ALA A 56 -6.17 -0.88 14.85
C ALA A 56 -7.61 -1.13 15.31
N LEU A 57 -8.31 -0.09 15.76
CA LEU A 57 -9.72 -0.19 16.16
C LEU A 57 -10.63 -0.58 14.98
N ILE A 58 -10.41 0.02 13.81
CA ILE A 58 -11.16 -0.33 12.59
C ILE A 58 -10.84 -1.77 12.17
N ALA A 59 -9.57 -2.19 12.23
CA ALA A 59 -9.17 -3.54 11.87
C ALA A 59 -9.80 -4.59 12.80
N VAL A 60 -9.84 -4.32 14.11
CA VAL A 60 -10.53 -5.19 15.08
C VAL A 60 -12.04 -5.21 14.81
N GLY A 61 -12.67 -4.06 14.57
CA GLY A 61 -14.11 -3.97 14.29
C GLY A 61 -14.50 -4.68 12.99
N VAL A 62 -13.72 -4.53 11.92
CA VAL A 62 -13.94 -5.25 10.66
C VAL A 62 -13.68 -6.74 10.86
N GLY A 63 -12.62 -7.11 11.57
CA GLY A 63 -12.28 -8.51 11.85
C GLY A 63 -13.40 -9.23 12.61
N THR A 64 -13.94 -8.62 13.65
CA THR A 64 -15.05 -9.20 14.43
C THR A 64 -16.36 -9.22 13.65
N ALA A 65 -16.66 -8.20 12.85
CA ALA A 65 -17.84 -8.17 11.99
C ALA A 65 -17.79 -9.26 10.91
N VAL A 66 -16.61 -9.51 10.33
CA VAL A 66 -16.39 -10.55 9.32
C VAL A 66 -16.52 -11.94 9.92
N THR A 67 -15.92 -12.20 11.09
CA THR A 67 -16.03 -13.51 11.74
C THR A 67 -17.45 -13.82 12.22
N HIS A 68 -18.22 -12.80 12.62
CA HIS A 68 -19.61 -13.00 13.02
C HIS A 68 -20.59 -13.20 11.86
N ARG A 69 -20.39 -12.50 10.72
CA ARG A 69 -21.33 -12.55 9.58
C ARG A 69 -20.99 -13.60 8.54
N ILE A 70 -19.73 -14.02 8.42
CA ILE A 70 -19.29 -14.96 7.39
C ILE A 70 -18.96 -16.29 8.04
N GLN A 71 -20.00 -17.05 8.39
CA GLN A 71 -19.85 -18.34 9.07
C GLN A 71 -19.34 -19.45 8.13
N ASN A 72 -19.56 -19.34 6.81
CA ASN A 72 -19.04 -20.27 5.79
C ASN A 72 -18.37 -19.54 4.61
N PRO A 73 -17.10 -19.12 4.76
CA PRO A 73 -16.39 -18.35 3.74
C PRO A 73 -16.00 -19.13 2.48
N LEU A 74 -16.21 -20.46 2.43
CA LEU A 74 -15.68 -21.36 1.39
C LEU A 74 -16.74 -22.18 0.64
N ASP A 75 -18.04 -21.94 0.89
CA ASP A 75 -19.12 -22.78 0.33
C ASP A 75 -19.23 -22.75 -1.20
N GLN A 76 -18.74 -21.68 -1.86
CA GLN A 76 -18.85 -21.54 -3.31
C GLN A 76 -17.49 -21.18 -3.93
N PRO A 77 -17.14 -21.76 -5.11
CA PRO A 77 -15.83 -21.56 -5.74
C PRO A 77 -15.53 -20.10 -6.11
N TRP A 78 -16.57 -19.26 -6.32
CA TRP A 78 -16.38 -17.83 -6.56
C TRP A 78 -15.90 -17.07 -5.31
N HIS A 79 -16.09 -17.60 -4.10
CA HIS A 79 -15.59 -16.98 -2.87
C HIS A 79 -14.06 -16.88 -2.89
N LEU A 80 -13.37 -17.88 -3.44
CA LEU A 80 -11.91 -17.89 -3.58
C LEU A 80 -11.44 -16.75 -4.50
N GLY A 81 -12.15 -16.54 -5.62
CA GLY A 81 -11.89 -15.44 -6.54
C GLY A 81 -12.11 -14.07 -5.89
N ALA A 82 -13.22 -13.92 -5.15
CA ALA A 82 -13.50 -12.71 -4.38
C ALA A 82 -12.40 -12.42 -3.34
N GLY A 83 -11.96 -13.45 -2.61
CA GLY A 83 -10.86 -13.34 -1.66
C GLY A 83 -9.54 -12.95 -2.30
N ALA A 84 -9.23 -13.54 -3.45
CA ALA A 84 -8.04 -13.20 -4.23
C ALA A 84 -8.07 -11.73 -4.66
N LEU A 85 -9.21 -11.21 -5.13
CA LEU A 85 -9.38 -9.80 -5.48
C LEU A 85 -9.15 -8.87 -4.28
N GLY A 86 -9.66 -9.24 -3.10
CA GLY A 86 -9.41 -8.48 -1.87
C GLY A 86 -7.94 -8.42 -1.50
N GLY A 87 -7.26 -9.58 -1.50
CA GLY A 87 -5.83 -9.66 -1.24
C GLY A 87 -5.00 -8.93 -2.30
N PHE A 88 -5.39 -9.02 -3.56
CA PHE A 88 -4.73 -8.33 -4.67
C PHE A 88 -4.79 -6.81 -4.50
N ALA A 89 -5.98 -6.27 -4.18
CA ALA A 89 -6.17 -4.84 -3.96
C ALA A 89 -5.35 -4.33 -2.77
N LEU A 90 -5.43 -5.01 -1.63
CA LEU A 90 -4.69 -4.63 -0.43
C LEU A 90 -3.17 -4.79 -0.62
N GLY A 91 -2.73 -5.88 -1.25
CA GLY A 91 -1.33 -6.11 -1.58
C GLY A 91 -0.80 -5.06 -2.56
N GLY A 92 -1.60 -4.63 -3.53
CA GLY A 92 -1.26 -3.56 -4.45
C GLY A 92 -1.06 -2.23 -3.74
N VAL A 93 -1.96 -1.88 -2.81
CA VAL A 93 -1.81 -0.67 -1.96
C VAL A 93 -0.54 -0.75 -1.11
N LEU A 94 -0.28 -1.89 -0.47
CA LEU A 94 0.91 -2.10 0.36
C LEU A 94 2.22 -1.98 -0.45
N ILE A 95 2.26 -2.56 -1.64
CA ILE A 95 3.44 -2.48 -2.52
C ILE A 95 3.64 -1.07 -3.03
N ALA A 96 2.54 -0.39 -3.39
CA ALA A 96 2.62 0.98 -3.85
C ALA A 96 3.15 1.90 -2.74
N THR A 97 2.65 1.77 -1.51
CA THR A 97 3.17 2.55 -0.37
C THR A 97 4.63 2.23 -0.08
N LEU A 98 5.03 0.94 -0.07
CA LEU A 98 6.42 0.51 0.12
C LEU A 98 7.36 0.99 -0.97
N ALA A 99 6.93 0.95 -2.23
CA ALA A 99 7.72 1.42 -3.36
C ALA A 99 7.89 2.95 -3.35
N LEU A 100 6.96 3.67 -2.71
CA LEU A 100 6.92 5.13 -2.65
C LEU A 100 7.45 5.71 -1.33
N SER A 101 7.68 4.88 -0.30
CA SER A 101 8.06 5.32 1.05
C SER A 101 9.51 5.81 1.18
N PHE A 102 10.37 5.58 0.17
CA PHE A 102 11.75 6.03 0.23
C PHE A 102 11.84 7.57 0.34
N PRO A 103 12.87 8.09 1.04
CA PRO A 103 13.02 9.53 1.21
C PRO A 103 13.22 10.25 -0.13
N LEU A 104 12.61 11.43 -0.24
CA LEU A 104 12.88 12.41 -1.29
C LEU A 104 14.05 13.28 -0.88
N ASP A 105 15.00 13.49 -1.78
CA ASP A 105 16.02 14.51 -1.58
C ASP A 105 15.61 15.80 -2.27
N VAL A 106 15.93 16.94 -1.67
CA VAL A 106 15.59 18.26 -2.21
C VAL A 106 16.88 18.93 -2.64
N GLN A 107 17.16 18.90 -3.93
CA GLN A 107 18.32 19.58 -4.49
C GLN A 107 17.94 21.02 -4.80
N VAL A 108 18.65 21.96 -4.18
CA VAL A 108 18.49 23.40 -4.42
C VAL A 108 19.54 23.83 -5.42
N ASP A 109 19.14 23.94 -6.69
CA ASP A 109 20.00 24.47 -7.76
C ASP A 109 19.74 25.96 -7.97
N ALA A 110 20.62 26.63 -8.71
CA ALA A 110 20.49 28.04 -9.10
C ALA A 110 19.21 28.37 -9.92
N ARG A 111 18.46 27.36 -10.36
CA ARG A 111 17.18 27.48 -11.10
C ARG A 111 15.94 27.16 -10.26
N GLY A 112 16.11 26.85 -8.98
CA GLY A 112 15.02 26.51 -8.05
C GLY A 112 15.22 25.17 -7.34
N SER A 113 14.30 24.87 -6.42
CA SER A 113 14.28 23.63 -5.63
C SER A 113 13.66 22.49 -6.43
N ARG A 114 14.39 21.38 -6.65
CA ARG A 114 13.93 20.20 -7.36
C ARG A 114 14.02 18.96 -6.48
N GLY A 115 12.88 18.30 -6.26
CA GLY A 115 12.82 17.01 -5.58
C GLY A 115 13.36 15.90 -6.48
N VAL A 116 14.39 15.18 -6.01
CA VAL A 116 14.96 14.01 -6.69
C VAL A 116 14.52 12.75 -5.92
N TYR A 117 13.93 11.80 -6.65
CA TYR A 117 13.49 10.51 -6.12
C TYR A 117 14.17 9.35 -6.85
N PRO A 118 14.64 8.32 -6.12
CA PRO A 118 14.80 8.25 -4.66
C PRO A 118 15.97 9.12 -4.18
N SER A 119 16.07 9.39 -2.87
CA SER A 119 17.16 10.19 -2.30
C SER A 119 18.55 9.67 -2.67
N VAL A 120 19.47 10.56 -3.05
CA VAL A 120 20.86 10.21 -3.38
C VAL A 120 21.70 9.89 -2.14
N SER A 121 21.21 10.18 -0.94
CA SER A 121 21.83 9.81 0.34
C SER A 121 21.60 8.35 0.74
N LEU A 122 20.82 7.59 -0.03
CA LEU A 122 20.60 6.16 0.23
C LEU A 122 21.88 5.33 -0.03
N PRO A 123 22.08 4.22 0.72
CA PRO A 123 23.15 3.28 0.43
C PRO A 123 23.16 2.85 -1.05
N PRO A 124 24.33 2.73 -1.71
CA PRO A 124 24.41 2.54 -3.16
C PRO A 124 23.61 1.34 -3.69
N ALA A 125 23.59 0.24 -2.93
CA ALA A 125 22.83 -0.97 -3.26
C ALA A 125 21.31 -0.75 -3.24
N LEU A 126 20.81 0.08 -2.31
CA LEU A 126 19.38 0.43 -2.23
C LEU A 126 19.01 1.46 -3.29
N TYR A 127 19.85 2.49 -3.47
CA TYR A 127 19.62 3.53 -4.46
C TYR A 127 19.48 2.95 -5.87
N THR A 128 20.40 2.07 -6.26
CA THR A 128 20.37 1.41 -7.59
C THR A 128 19.16 0.49 -7.76
N ALA A 129 18.79 -0.25 -6.72
CA ALA A 129 17.64 -1.16 -6.74
C ALA A 129 16.30 -0.44 -6.85
N VAL A 130 16.11 0.64 -6.10
CA VAL A 130 14.86 1.43 -6.09
C VAL A 130 14.78 2.31 -7.33
N ARG A 131 15.86 2.97 -7.73
CA ARG A 131 15.88 3.82 -8.94
C ARG A 131 15.67 3.00 -10.22
N GLY A 132 16.19 1.77 -10.25
CA GLY A 132 16.01 0.83 -11.35
C GLY A 132 14.68 0.08 -11.36
N SER A 133 13.87 0.17 -10.29
CA SER A 133 12.64 -0.60 -10.10
C SER A 133 11.59 -0.25 -11.16
N ALA A 134 11.06 -1.27 -11.84
CA ALA A 134 9.98 -1.08 -12.80
C ALA A 134 8.66 -0.66 -12.11
N LEU A 135 8.39 -1.23 -10.94
CA LEU A 135 7.20 -0.90 -10.14
C LEU A 135 7.23 0.55 -9.65
N GLN A 136 8.37 1.00 -9.11
CA GLN A 136 8.55 2.39 -8.68
C GLN A 136 8.32 3.36 -9.85
N ASN A 137 8.89 3.07 -11.02
CA ASN A 137 8.77 3.92 -12.19
C ASN A 137 7.32 3.97 -12.71
N GLY A 138 6.60 2.84 -12.69
CA GLY A 138 5.18 2.79 -13.07
C GLY A 138 4.26 3.56 -12.12
N LEU A 139 4.61 3.61 -10.83
CA LEU A 139 3.87 4.34 -9.81
C LEU A 139 4.14 5.85 -9.81
N ARG A 140 4.95 6.36 -10.75
CA ARG A 140 5.22 7.80 -10.84
C ARG A 140 4.00 8.67 -11.11
N GLY A 141 2.96 8.11 -11.72
CA GLY A 141 1.69 8.82 -11.91
C GLY A 141 0.99 9.22 -10.61
N VAL A 142 1.32 8.61 -9.47
CA VAL A 142 0.71 8.93 -8.15
C VAL A 142 1.02 10.37 -7.73
N TRP A 143 2.22 10.88 -8.04
CA TRP A 143 2.60 12.25 -7.70
C TRP A 143 1.76 13.32 -8.44
N SER A 144 1.29 13.01 -9.64
CA SER A 144 0.36 13.86 -10.42
C SER A 144 -1.12 13.46 -10.26
N GLY A 145 -1.42 12.44 -9.45
CA GLY A 145 -2.75 11.87 -9.29
C GLY A 145 -3.70 12.71 -8.42
N SER A 146 -4.92 12.18 -8.24
CA SER A 146 -5.95 12.82 -7.42
C SER A 146 -5.57 12.85 -5.94
N SER A 147 -6.14 13.80 -5.19
CA SER A 147 -5.87 13.98 -3.75
C SER A 147 -6.12 12.69 -2.96
N ALA A 148 -7.19 11.95 -3.29
CA ALA A 148 -7.53 10.69 -2.63
C ALA A 148 -6.45 9.60 -2.79
N VAL A 149 -5.86 9.48 -3.98
CA VAL A 149 -4.78 8.50 -4.23
C VAL A 149 -3.52 8.90 -3.46
N LYS A 150 -3.24 10.20 -3.35
CA LYS A 150 -2.12 10.70 -2.56
C LYS A 150 -2.33 10.48 -1.05
N THR A 151 -3.54 10.73 -0.52
CA THR A 151 -3.88 10.44 0.88
C THR A 151 -3.74 8.95 1.21
N LEU A 152 -4.07 8.07 0.27
CA LEU A 152 -3.94 6.63 0.47
C LEU A 152 -2.47 6.16 0.40
N LEU A 153 -1.72 6.60 -0.62
CA LEU A 153 -0.42 6.02 -0.96
C LEU A 153 0.79 6.82 -0.43
N ILE A 154 0.66 8.14 -0.32
CA ILE A 154 1.75 9.03 0.10
C ILE A 154 1.22 10.14 1.03
N PRO A 155 0.64 9.79 2.20
CA PRO A 155 -0.03 10.74 3.09
C PRO A 155 0.87 11.88 3.58
N ASP A 156 2.17 11.61 3.75
CA ASP A 156 3.15 12.58 4.27
C ASP A 156 3.40 13.74 3.29
N GLN A 157 3.24 13.50 1.99
CA GLN A 157 3.47 14.53 0.96
C GLN A 157 2.24 15.44 0.76
N THR A 158 1.04 15.00 1.17
CA THR A 158 -0.18 15.81 1.10
C THR A 158 -0.34 16.83 2.21
N ARG A 159 0.45 16.73 3.28
CA ARG A 159 0.33 17.59 4.49
C ARG A 159 1.40 18.69 4.58
N ARG A 160 2.11 18.98 3.48
CA ARG A 160 3.06 20.11 3.39
C ARG A 160 2.37 21.41 3.05
#